data_AF-A0A2S1FHZ9-F1
#
_entry.id   AF-A0A2S1FHZ9-F1
#
_cell.length_a   1.000
_cell.length_b   1.000
_cell.length_c   1.000
_cell.angle_alpha   90.00
_cell.angle_beta   90.00
_cell.angle_gamma   90.00
#
_symmetry.space_group_name_H-M   'P 1'
#
loop_
_entity.id
_entity.type
_entity.pdbx_description
1 polymer ?
#
loop_
_entity_poly.entity_id
_entity_poly.type
_entity_poly.pdbx_seq_one_letter_code
_entity_poly.pdbx_strand_id
1 'polypeptide(L)'
;MPNKHNEDRRHHIAKKSMKVTNWAEYNAGLRRRVSLTLWVTDEAIAAWQAPARLTRGGQSHYSDTAIETNLLIRAAFRMPLRQAQRLMMSVFELLEVGLAVPDFSTVSRRSAKLPSISLGRLPTGPLHVVIDSTGLKVFGAGQWLAEKHGQRSRRCWRKLHLALDANTNQIVACVLTSQDMDDPSQVGPLLDQIPADIEINQVTADGAYDGEATCKTILDRQGDITVVIPPRASALPSQADGSIVTQRDAHVLMMESLGRLGWQEAAGYGKRSLVETAMGALQDHYWSPTAFAPTGCTAVRSGHRGGGPEPHDGARTPELRACCNRYRIDSGIKTKARLFADPCNNASLTT
;
A
#
# COMPACT_ATOMS: atom_id res chain seq x y z
N MET A 1 2.82 -3.33 17.91
CA MET A 1 4.01 -3.92 18.57
C MET A 1 4.84 -2.80 19.18
N PRO A 2 4.87 -2.64 20.51
CA PRO A 2 5.62 -1.55 21.17
C PRO A 2 7.15 -1.70 21.09
N ASN A 3 7.67 -2.92 20.92
CA ASN A 3 9.08 -3.21 21.19
C ASN A 3 9.99 -3.25 19.95
N LYS A 4 10.14 -2.12 19.25
CA LYS A 4 11.11 -2.01 18.14
C LYS A 4 12.46 -1.39 18.54
N HIS A 5 12.65 -0.93 19.79
CA HIS A 5 13.95 -0.44 20.26
C HIS A 5 14.94 -1.60 20.40
N ASN A 6 16.17 -1.40 19.91
CA ASN A 6 17.30 -2.27 20.20
C ASN A 6 17.98 -1.70 21.46
N GLU A 7 17.81 -2.35 22.60
CA GLU A 7 18.66 -2.17 23.79
C GLU A 7 19.60 -3.37 23.85
N ASP A 8 20.81 -3.19 24.38
CA ASP A 8 21.92 -4.17 24.33
C ASP A 8 21.61 -5.52 25.00
N ARG A 9 20.43 -5.68 25.62
CA ARG A 9 20.02 -6.90 26.34
C ARG A 9 18.52 -7.16 26.16
N ARG A 10 18.10 -7.75 25.04
CA ARG A 10 16.73 -8.29 24.93
C ARG A 10 16.62 -9.60 25.72
N HIS A 11 15.70 -9.65 26.67
CA HIS A 11 15.08 -10.92 27.04
C HIS A 11 14.34 -11.46 25.81
N HIS A 12 14.58 -12.72 25.44
CA HIS A 12 13.88 -13.37 24.35
C HIS A 12 12.41 -13.51 24.76
N ILE A 13 11.57 -12.56 24.36
CA ILE A 13 10.12 -12.64 24.60
C ILE A 13 9.63 -13.85 23.80
N ALA A 14 9.20 -14.89 24.50
CA ALA A 14 8.64 -16.07 23.88
C ALA A 14 7.48 -15.63 22.96
N LYS A 15 7.50 -16.06 21.70
CA LYS A 15 6.40 -15.79 20.77
C LYS A 15 5.12 -16.37 21.37
N LYS A 16 4.10 -15.53 21.59
CA LYS A 16 2.77 -16.00 22.01
C LYS A 16 2.25 -16.95 20.93
N SER A 17 2.09 -18.23 21.28
CA SER A 17 1.47 -19.23 20.41
C SER A 17 -0.02 -18.93 20.35
N MET A 18 -0.51 -18.49 19.18
CA MET A 18 -1.93 -18.32 18.93
C MET A 18 -2.44 -19.52 18.15
N LYS A 19 -3.47 -20.19 18.67
CA LYS A 19 -4.13 -21.33 18.00
C LYS A 19 -5.50 -20.87 17.48
N VAL A 20 -5.73 -20.98 16.18
CA VAL A 20 -7.04 -20.68 15.57
C VAL A 20 -8.01 -21.79 15.94
N THR A 21 -9.04 -21.48 16.71
CA THR A 21 -10.05 -22.44 17.18
C THR A 21 -11.27 -22.52 16.26
N ASN A 22 -11.49 -21.50 15.42
CA ASN A 22 -12.65 -21.37 14.52
C ASN A 22 -12.31 -21.56 13.04
N TRP A 23 -11.47 -22.56 12.73
CA TRP A 23 -10.91 -22.76 11.38
C TRP A 23 -11.97 -22.77 10.25
N ALA A 24 -13.12 -23.40 10.47
CA ALA A 24 -14.19 -23.47 9.48
C ALA A 24 -14.77 -22.09 9.12
N GLU A 25 -15.07 -21.27 10.14
CA GLU A 25 -15.57 -19.90 9.95
C GLU A 25 -14.49 -18.99 9.35
N TYR A 26 -13.26 -19.12 9.84
CA TYR A 26 -12.10 -18.40 9.29
C TYR A 26 -11.93 -18.69 7.79
N ASN A 27 -11.97 -19.97 7.40
CA ASN A 27 -11.86 -20.39 6.00
C ASN A 27 -13.07 -19.94 5.16
N ALA A 28 -14.28 -19.99 5.70
CA ALA A 28 -15.45 -19.42 5.04
C ALA A 28 -15.32 -17.90 4.84
N GLY A 29 -14.71 -17.20 5.79
CA GLY A 29 -14.32 -15.79 5.67
C GLY A 29 -13.31 -15.57 4.55
N LEU A 30 -12.25 -16.37 4.47
CA LEU A 30 -11.26 -16.29 3.38
C LEU A 30 -11.89 -16.54 2.00
N ARG A 31 -12.78 -17.53 1.89
CA ARG A 31 -13.52 -17.81 0.64
C ARG A 31 -14.40 -16.63 0.22
N ARG A 32 -15.12 -16.03 1.16
CA ARG A 32 -15.94 -14.83 0.90
C ARG A 32 -15.09 -13.65 0.43
N ARG A 33 -13.90 -13.45 1.02
CA ARG A 33 -12.96 -12.38 0.61
C ARG A 33 -12.47 -12.52 -0.84
N VAL A 34 -12.44 -13.73 -1.39
CA VAL A 34 -12.00 -14.01 -2.76
C VAL A 34 -13.20 -14.21 -3.70
N SER A 35 -14.43 -14.20 -3.18
CA SER A 35 -15.64 -14.27 -3.98
C SER A 35 -15.82 -12.96 -4.73
N LEU A 36 -15.65 -13.00 -6.05
CA LEU A 36 -15.82 -11.84 -6.90
C LEU A 36 -17.20 -11.88 -7.56
N THR A 37 -17.97 -10.81 -7.40
CA THR A 37 -19.19 -10.58 -8.18
C THR A 37 -18.90 -9.42 -9.13
N LEU A 38 -19.04 -9.66 -10.44
CA LEU A 38 -18.87 -8.65 -11.47
C LEU A 38 -20.20 -8.35 -12.13
N TRP A 39 -20.51 -7.08 -12.29
CA TRP A 39 -21.58 -6.59 -13.14
C TRP A 39 -21.05 -5.37 -13.90
N VAL A 40 -21.59 -5.12 -15.09
CA VAL A 40 -21.27 -3.95 -15.90
C VAL A 40 -22.53 -3.11 -15.96
N THR A 41 -22.46 -1.86 -15.55
CA THR A 41 -23.63 -0.95 -15.59
C THR A 41 -23.77 -0.32 -16.97
N ASP A 42 -24.97 0.11 -17.32
CA ASP A 42 -25.22 0.77 -18.61
C ASP A 42 -24.41 2.07 -18.75
N GLU A 43 -24.18 2.79 -17.65
CA GLU A 43 -23.33 3.99 -17.64
C GLU A 43 -21.88 3.63 -17.94
N ALA A 44 -21.37 2.53 -17.38
CA ALA A 44 -20.01 2.06 -17.66
C ALA A 44 -19.86 1.61 -19.12
N ILE A 45 -20.90 1.00 -19.70
CA ILE A 45 -20.94 0.63 -21.13
C ILE A 45 -20.89 1.88 -21.99
N ALA A 46 -21.73 2.88 -21.70
CA ALA A 46 -21.79 4.13 -22.43
C ALA A 46 -20.48 4.93 -22.34
N ALA A 47 -19.82 4.91 -21.18
CA ALA A 47 -18.56 5.61 -20.92
C ALA A 47 -17.30 4.85 -21.39
N TRP A 48 -17.44 3.67 -22.00
CA TRP A 48 -16.30 2.82 -22.34
C TRP A 48 -15.44 3.37 -23.49
N GLN A 49 -16.07 3.95 -24.49
CA GLN A 49 -15.38 4.55 -25.64
C GLN A 49 -14.97 5.98 -25.33
N ALA A 50 -13.82 6.41 -25.85
CA ALA A 50 -13.42 7.79 -25.70
C ALA A 50 -14.29 8.71 -26.58
N PRO A 51 -14.61 9.93 -26.11
CA PRO A 51 -15.31 10.90 -26.94
C PRO A 51 -14.44 11.30 -28.14
N ALA A 52 -15.08 11.54 -29.28
CA ALA A 52 -14.40 11.96 -30.48
C ALA A 52 -13.71 13.31 -30.25
N ARG A 53 -12.41 13.37 -30.57
CA ARG A 53 -11.62 14.59 -30.45
C ARG A 53 -11.86 15.47 -31.68
N LEU A 54 -12.18 16.75 -31.45
CA LEU A 54 -12.41 17.74 -32.51
C LEU A 54 -11.12 18.39 -33.05
N THR A 55 -9.98 18.18 -32.39
CA THR A 55 -8.69 18.77 -32.77
C THR A 55 -7.83 17.80 -33.57
N ARG A 56 -6.90 18.33 -34.39
CA ARG A 56 -5.97 17.54 -35.21
C ARG A 56 -5.12 16.56 -34.39
N GLY A 57 -5.09 15.29 -34.80
CA GLY A 57 -4.32 14.21 -34.16
C GLY A 57 -5.03 12.85 -34.23
N GLY A 58 -4.41 11.81 -33.69
CA GLY A 58 -5.02 10.48 -33.58
C GLY A 58 -6.18 10.46 -32.58
N GLN A 59 -7.20 9.63 -32.85
CA GLN A 59 -8.36 9.43 -31.98
C GLN A 59 -8.05 8.35 -30.93
N SER A 60 -8.47 8.59 -29.68
CA SER A 60 -8.46 7.54 -28.66
C SER A 60 -9.73 6.70 -28.82
N HIS A 61 -9.60 5.38 -28.94
CA HIS A 61 -10.77 4.50 -29.01
C HIS A 61 -11.38 4.20 -27.64
N TYR A 62 -10.56 4.24 -26.58
CA TYR A 62 -10.98 3.88 -25.22
C TYR A 62 -10.98 5.13 -24.33
N SER A 63 -11.90 5.20 -23.37
CA SER A 63 -11.92 6.24 -22.35
C SER A 63 -10.80 6.03 -21.32
N ASP A 64 -10.62 6.98 -20.39
CA ASP A 64 -9.73 6.79 -19.24
C ASP A 64 -10.28 5.73 -18.29
N THR A 65 -11.60 5.72 -18.06
CA THR A 65 -12.32 4.72 -17.25
C THR A 65 -12.08 3.29 -17.74
N ALA A 66 -12.07 3.06 -19.06
CA ALA A 66 -11.78 1.74 -19.62
C ALA A 66 -10.34 1.26 -19.29
N ILE A 67 -9.37 2.17 -19.34
CA ILE A 67 -7.96 1.84 -19.01
C ILE A 67 -7.81 1.62 -17.51
N GLU A 68 -8.42 2.48 -16.70
CA GLU A 68 -8.42 2.38 -15.24
C GLU A 68 -9.04 1.06 -14.78
N THR A 69 -10.19 0.67 -15.33
CA THR A 69 -10.87 -0.60 -15.02
C THR A 69 -9.94 -1.80 -15.28
N ASN A 70 -9.21 -1.78 -16.41
CA ASN A 70 -8.23 -2.83 -16.73
C ASN A 70 -7.06 -2.85 -15.72
N LEU A 71 -6.59 -1.68 -15.29
CA LEU A 71 -5.52 -1.57 -14.29
C LEU A 71 -5.98 -2.02 -12.89
N LEU A 72 -7.23 -1.74 -12.51
CA LEU A 72 -7.83 -2.18 -11.25
C LEU A 72 -7.93 -3.69 -11.19
N ILE A 73 -8.46 -4.33 -12.24
CA ILE A 73 -8.56 -5.79 -12.31
C ILE A 73 -7.17 -6.43 -12.31
N ARG A 74 -6.24 -5.86 -13.07
CA ARG A 74 -4.84 -6.28 -13.04
C ARG A 74 -4.27 -6.24 -11.62
N ALA A 75 -4.46 -5.12 -10.91
CA ALA A 75 -3.98 -4.93 -9.55
C ALA A 75 -4.63 -5.92 -8.59
N ALA A 76 -5.97 -5.95 -8.54
CA ALA A 76 -6.74 -6.80 -7.64
C ALA A 76 -6.34 -8.28 -7.71
N PHE A 77 -6.11 -8.81 -8.92
CA PHE A 77 -5.74 -10.20 -9.13
C PHE A 77 -4.24 -10.46 -9.33
N ARG A 78 -3.40 -9.41 -9.21
CA ARG A 78 -1.94 -9.52 -9.30
C ARG A 78 -1.46 -10.23 -10.57
N MET A 79 -2.08 -9.92 -11.70
CA MET A 79 -1.79 -10.58 -12.97
C MET A 79 -1.03 -9.66 -13.95
N PRO A 80 -0.26 -10.20 -14.90
CA PRO A 80 0.32 -9.41 -15.99
C PRO A 80 -0.76 -8.81 -16.89
N LEU A 81 -0.44 -7.68 -17.56
CA LEU A 81 -1.40 -6.96 -18.43
C LEU A 81 -2.05 -7.84 -19.51
N ARG A 82 -1.30 -8.80 -20.08
CA ARG A 82 -1.84 -9.73 -21.09
C ARG A 82 -2.88 -10.69 -20.49
N GLN A 83 -2.68 -11.14 -19.24
CA GLN A 83 -3.65 -11.98 -18.55
C GLN A 83 -4.88 -11.16 -18.17
N ALA A 84 -4.70 -9.91 -17.69
CA ALA A 84 -5.81 -9.00 -17.38
C ALA A 84 -6.68 -8.72 -18.61
N GLN A 85 -6.06 -8.43 -19.76
CA GLN A 85 -6.77 -8.27 -21.03
C GLN A 85 -7.61 -9.51 -21.36
N ARG A 86 -7.02 -10.72 -21.24
CA ARG A 86 -7.74 -11.97 -21.53
C ARG A 86 -8.88 -12.23 -20.57
N LEU A 87 -8.68 -11.99 -19.27
CA LEU A 87 -9.73 -12.11 -18.27
C LEU A 87 -10.90 -11.17 -18.59
N MET A 88 -10.61 -9.91 -18.89
CA MET A 88 -11.63 -8.92 -19.25
C MET A 88 -12.42 -9.32 -20.49
N MET A 89 -11.76 -9.83 -21.52
CA MET A 89 -12.45 -10.34 -22.71
C MET A 89 -13.40 -11.49 -22.37
N SER A 90 -12.96 -12.45 -21.54
CA SER A 90 -13.80 -13.57 -21.12
C SER A 90 -14.97 -13.13 -20.24
N VAL A 91 -14.80 -12.12 -19.39
CA VAL A 91 -15.89 -11.55 -18.59
C VAL A 91 -16.91 -10.87 -19.48
N PHE A 92 -16.48 -10.07 -20.46
CA PHE A 92 -17.39 -9.40 -21.38
C PHE A 92 -18.15 -10.39 -22.27
N GLU A 93 -17.49 -11.45 -22.73
CA GLU A 93 -18.15 -12.54 -23.47
C GLU A 93 -19.19 -13.27 -22.61
N LEU A 94 -18.86 -13.60 -21.36
CA LEU A 94 -19.78 -14.28 -20.43
C LEU A 94 -21.00 -13.42 -20.04
N LEU A 95 -20.80 -12.10 -19.97
CA LEU A 95 -21.86 -11.13 -19.66
C LEU A 95 -22.58 -10.62 -20.91
N GLU A 96 -22.24 -11.14 -22.10
CA GLU A 96 -22.78 -10.72 -23.40
C GLU A 96 -22.65 -9.21 -23.66
N VAL A 97 -21.58 -8.59 -23.14
CA VAL A 97 -21.26 -7.17 -23.32
C VAL A 97 -20.49 -7.00 -24.63
N GLY A 98 -21.12 -6.36 -25.62
CA GLY A 98 -20.58 -6.10 -26.96
C GLY A 98 -19.45 -5.06 -27.04
N LEU A 99 -18.58 -4.97 -26.03
CA LEU A 99 -17.50 -3.99 -25.96
C LEU A 99 -16.14 -4.62 -26.27
N ALA A 100 -15.29 -3.89 -26.98
CA ALA A 100 -13.90 -4.27 -27.16
C ALA A 100 -13.06 -3.96 -25.90
N VAL A 101 -12.09 -4.81 -25.58
CA VAL A 101 -11.18 -4.60 -24.45
C VAL A 101 -9.87 -3.97 -24.94
N PRO A 102 -9.35 -2.92 -24.26
CA PRO A 102 -8.04 -2.35 -24.57
C PRO A 102 -6.93 -3.40 -24.56
N ASP A 103 -6.06 -3.39 -25.56
CA ASP A 103 -4.90 -4.29 -25.58
C ASP A 103 -3.86 -3.89 -24.52
N PHE A 104 -3.06 -4.85 -24.07
CA PHE A 104 -2.03 -4.66 -23.03
C PHE A 104 -1.06 -3.50 -23.34
N SER A 105 -0.76 -3.25 -24.62
CA SER A 105 0.18 -2.20 -25.03
C SER A 105 -0.48 -0.82 -24.93
N THR A 106 -1.76 -0.72 -25.27
CA THR A 106 -2.57 0.48 -25.12
C THR A 106 -2.73 0.82 -23.64
N VAL A 107 -3.06 -0.15 -22.79
CA VAL A 107 -3.14 0.03 -21.34
C VAL A 107 -1.79 0.51 -20.78
N SER A 108 -0.69 -0.15 -21.15
CA SER A 108 0.66 0.22 -20.67
C SER A 108 1.09 1.62 -21.08
N ARG A 109 0.79 2.06 -22.30
CA ARG A 109 1.16 3.41 -22.77
C ARG A 109 0.30 4.49 -22.12
N ARG A 110 -1.00 4.20 -21.90
CA ARG A 110 -1.93 5.16 -21.32
C ARG A 110 -1.82 5.26 -19.80
N SER A 111 -1.45 4.19 -19.10
CA SER A 111 -1.28 4.21 -17.65
C SER A 111 -0.29 5.27 -17.16
N ALA A 112 0.74 5.58 -17.96
CA ALA A 112 1.72 6.62 -17.63
C ALA A 112 1.17 8.06 -17.72
N LYS A 113 0.02 8.25 -18.38
CA LYS A 113 -0.62 9.55 -18.61
C LYS A 113 -1.95 9.70 -17.87
N LEU A 114 -2.45 8.62 -17.28
CA LEU A 114 -3.65 8.68 -16.47
C LEU A 114 -3.38 9.50 -15.22
N PRO A 115 -4.32 10.37 -14.81
CA PRO A 115 -4.25 10.97 -13.48
C PRO A 115 -4.22 9.86 -12.42
N SER A 116 -3.63 10.16 -11.27
CA SER A 116 -3.65 9.25 -10.12
C SER A 116 -5.10 8.86 -9.83
N ILE A 117 -5.34 7.57 -9.59
CA ILE A 117 -6.62 7.10 -9.07
C ILE A 117 -6.87 7.88 -7.79
N SER A 118 -7.99 8.60 -7.74
CA SER A 118 -8.36 9.36 -6.56
C SER A 118 -8.56 8.37 -5.42
N LEU A 119 -7.92 8.62 -4.28
CA LEU A 119 -8.26 7.90 -3.06
C LEU A 119 -9.77 8.09 -2.85
N GLY A 120 -10.48 6.98 -2.62
CA GLY A 120 -11.93 7.02 -2.45
C GLY A 120 -12.34 7.95 -1.30
N ARG A 121 -13.65 8.10 -1.07
CA ARG A 121 -14.18 8.94 0.01
C ARG A 121 -13.41 8.68 1.31
N LEU A 122 -12.84 9.74 1.87
CA LEU A 122 -12.09 9.67 3.13
C LEU A 122 -13.03 9.30 4.29
N PRO A 123 -12.49 8.73 5.38
CA PRO A 123 -13.27 8.42 6.57
C PRO A 123 -14.02 9.65 7.08
N THR A 124 -15.20 9.44 7.64
CA THR A 124 -15.97 10.51 8.28
C THR A 124 -15.48 10.70 9.71
N GLY A 125 -15.27 11.94 10.12
CA GLY A 125 -14.77 12.29 11.46
C GLY A 125 -13.27 12.60 11.48
N PRO A 126 -12.72 12.94 12.67
CA PRO A 126 -11.34 13.36 12.80
C PRO A 126 -10.37 12.22 12.50
N LEU A 127 -9.38 12.49 11.66
CA LEU A 127 -8.38 11.51 11.23
C LEU A 127 -7.23 11.41 12.22
N HIS A 128 -6.87 10.17 12.57
CA HIS A 128 -5.58 9.87 13.20
C HIS A 128 -4.62 9.45 12.09
N VAL A 129 -3.86 10.40 11.57
CA VAL A 129 -2.93 10.18 10.45
C VAL A 129 -1.65 9.54 10.96
N VAL A 130 -1.25 8.44 10.34
CA VAL A 130 0.02 7.77 10.61
C VAL A 130 0.86 7.75 9.33
N ILE A 131 2.09 8.25 9.42
CA ILE A 131 3.01 8.42 8.29
C ILE A 131 4.18 7.46 8.41
N ASP A 132 4.50 6.78 7.31
CA ASP A 132 5.71 5.96 7.18
C ASP A 132 6.21 5.97 5.73
N SER A 133 7.50 5.67 5.53
CA SER A 133 8.11 5.57 4.19
C SER A 133 8.62 4.17 3.92
N THR A 134 8.65 3.78 2.64
CA THR A 134 9.30 2.54 2.19
C THR A 134 10.16 2.76 0.96
N GLY A 135 11.32 2.12 0.97
CA GLY A 135 12.20 2.02 -0.19
C GLY A 135 11.62 1.09 -1.25
N LEU A 136 11.49 1.61 -2.46
CA LEU A 136 11.05 0.92 -3.65
C LEU A 136 12.23 0.82 -4.63
N LYS A 137 12.71 -0.40 -4.91
CA LYS A 137 13.72 -0.63 -5.94
C LYS A 137 13.07 -0.56 -7.31
N VAL A 138 13.59 0.28 -8.20
CA VAL A 138 13.16 0.37 -9.60
C VAL A 138 14.04 -0.52 -10.49
N PHE A 139 13.43 -1.48 -11.15
CA PHE A 139 14.00 -2.28 -12.23
C PHE A 139 13.76 -1.59 -13.57
N GLY A 140 14.83 -1.03 -14.15
CA GLY A 140 14.83 -0.55 -15.53
C GLY A 140 15.35 -1.60 -16.51
N ALA A 141 15.36 -1.24 -17.79
CA ALA A 141 15.96 -2.04 -18.88
C ALA A 141 17.40 -2.50 -18.56
N GLY A 142 18.13 -1.72 -17.77
CA GLY A 142 19.50 -2.04 -17.37
C GLY A 142 19.64 -3.27 -16.48
N GLN A 143 18.61 -3.74 -15.78
CA GLN A 143 18.70 -5.05 -15.08
C GLN A 143 18.44 -6.23 -16.00
N TRP A 144 17.55 -6.09 -16.99
CA TRP A 144 17.44 -7.06 -18.08
C TRP A 144 18.75 -7.10 -18.89
N LEU A 145 19.36 -5.94 -19.14
CA LEU A 145 20.65 -5.82 -19.83
C LEU A 145 21.81 -6.38 -18.98
N ALA A 146 21.75 -6.22 -17.64
CA ALA A 146 22.71 -6.85 -16.73
C ALA A 146 22.56 -8.37 -16.69
N GLU A 147 21.32 -8.88 -16.66
CA GLU A 147 21.02 -10.31 -16.67
C GLU A 147 21.34 -10.97 -18.01
N LYS A 148 21.12 -10.28 -19.14
CA LYS A 148 21.34 -10.83 -20.49
C LYS A 148 22.74 -10.57 -21.05
N HIS A 149 23.36 -9.44 -20.71
CA HIS A 149 24.61 -8.98 -21.33
C HIS A 149 25.70 -8.65 -20.30
N GLY A 150 25.51 -8.94 -19.01
CA GLY A 150 26.52 -8.73 -17.96
C GLY A 150 26.84 -7.27 -17.65
N GLN A 151 26.15 -6.31 -18.28
CA GLN A 151 26.39 -4.88 -18.07
C GLN A 151 25.72 -4.39 -16.78
N ARG A 152 26.53 -4.09 -15.76
CA ARG A 152 26.03 -3.56 -14.48
C ARG A 152 25.35 -2.20 -14.67
N SER A 153 24.03 -2.17 -14.58
CA SER A 153 23.27 -0.92 -14.47
C SER A 153 23.08 -0.50 -13.00
N ARG A 154 23.13 0.82 -12.74
CA ARG A 154 22.97 1.37 -11.39
C ARG A 154 21.57 1.06 -10.85
N ARG A 155 21.49 0.52 -9.63
CA ARG A 155 20.21 0.33 -8.93
C ARG A 155 19.62 1.72 -8.61
N CYS A 156 18.44 2.00 -9.11
CA CYS A 156 17.69 3.20 -8.77
C CYS A 156 16.64 2.85 -7.70
N TRP A 157 16.59 3.64 -6.64
CA TRP A 157 15.55 3.55 -5.63
C TRP A 157 14.61 4.76 -5.74
N ARG A 158 13.37 4.54 -5.32
CA ARG A 158 12.35 5.54 -5.05
C ARG A 158 11.90 5.35 -3.60
N LYS A 159 11.36 6.39 -3.00
CA LYS A 159 10.71 6.29 -1.68
C LYS A 159 9.22 6.53 -1.86
N LEU A 160 8.41 5.62 -1.33
CA LEU A 160 6.97 5.79 -1.25
C LEU A 160 6.64 6.19 0.20
N HIS A 161 6.11 7.39 0.36
CA HIS A 161 5.60 7.90 1.62
C HIS A 161 4.09 7.69 1.63
N LEU A 162 3.56 7.09 2.69
CA LEU A 162 2.14 6.84 2.85
C LEU A 162 1.64 7.50 4.13
N ALA A 163 0.45 8.07 4.04
CA ALA A 163 -0.34 8.49 5.17
C ALA A 163 -1.59 7.61 5.24
N LEU A 164 -1.83 7.01 6.40
CA LEU A 164 -2.97 6.13 6.65
C LEU A 164 -3.77 6.66 7.84
N ASP A 165 -5.09 6.48 7.84
CA ASP A 165 -5.88 6.65 9.05
C ASP A 165 -5.72 5.42 9.96
N ALA A 166 -5.33 5.63 11.22
CA ALA A 166 -5.10 4.58 12.19
C ALA A 166 -6.38 3.79 12.55
N ASN A 167 -7.56 4.38 12.37
CA ASN A 167 -8.81 3.75 12.79
C ASN A 167 -9.35 2.81 11.69
N THR A 168 -9.21 3.19 10.43
CA THR A 168 -9.75 2.45 9.28
C THR A 168 -8.69 1.69 8.47
N ASN A 169 -7.40 2.01 8.63
CA ASN A 169 -6.30 1.60 7.75
C ASN A 169 -6.45 2.08 6.30
N GLN A 170 -7.30 3.07 6.04
CA GLN A 170 -7.44 3.66 4.70
C GLN A 170 -6.23 4.53 4.39
N ILE A 171 -5.69 4.41 3.17
CA ILE A 171 -4.66 5.33 2.67
C ILE A 171 -5.34 6.67 2.40
N VAL A 172 -4.88 7.73 3.05
CA VAL A 172 -5.45 9.08 2.95
C VAL A 172 -4.58 10.04 2.13
N ALA A 173 -3.28 9.74 2.02
CA ALA A 173 -2.38 10.43 1.10
C ALA A 173 -1.17 9.54 0.74
N CYS A 174 -0.54 9.81 -0.40
CA CYS A 174 0.69 9.15 -0.78
C CYS A 174 1.59 10.06 -1.63
N VAL A 175 2.91 9.90 -1.51
CA VAL A 175 3.88 10.61 -2.35
C VAL A 175 4.99 9.65 -2.76
N LEU A 176 5.34 9.62 -4.04
CA LEU A 176 6.49 8.90 -4.55
C LEU A 176 7.63 9.87 -4.87
N THR A 177 8.74 9.76 -4.16
CA THR A 177 9.91 10.65 -4.29
C THR A 177 11.16 9.90 -4.77
N SER A 178 12.20 10.66 -5.14
CA SER A 178 13.54 10.11 -5.32
C SER A 178 14.13 9.65 -3.97
N GLN A 179 15.17 8.82 -4.03
CA GLN A 179 15.84 8.33 -2.82
C GLN A 179 16.48 9.44 -1.96
N ASP A 180 16.79 10.58 -2.57
CA ASP A 180 17.57 11.67 -1.96
C ASP A 180 16.68 12.67 -1.21
N MET A 181 15.35 12.54 -1.33
CA MET A 181 14.40 13.36 -0.58
C MET A 181 14.35 12.93 0.88
N ASP A 182 14.30 13.92 1.77
CA ASP A 182 14.23 13.71 3.21
C ASP A 182 12.80 13.37 3.65
N ASP A 183 12.66 12.47 4.61
CA ASP A 183 11.37 11.95 5.06
C ASP A 183 10.50 13.05 5.72
N PRO A 184 11.02 13.83 6.71
CA PRO A 184 10.39 15.04 7.24
C PRO A 184 9.79 15.99 6.19
N SER A 185 10.49 16.20 5.07
CA SER A 185 10.07 17.16 4.03
C SER A 185 8.78 16.74 3.32
N GLN A 186 8.36 15.49 3.45
CA GLN A 186 7.18 14.95 2.80
C GLN A 186 5.90 15.03 3.66
N VAL A 187 6.00 15.48 4.92
CA VAL A 187 4.83 15.64 5.79
C VAL A 187 3.86 16.69 5.25
N GLY A 188 4.36 17.88 4.88
CA GLY A 188 3.52 18.92 4.27
C GLY A 188 2.79 18.45 3.00
N PRO A 189 3.51 17.96 1.98
CA PRO A 189 2.91 17.42 0.76
C PRO A 189 1.89 16.29 0.97
N LEU A 190 2.01 15.50 2.05
CA LEU A 190 1.00 14.50 2.41
C LEU A 190 -0.24 15.15 3.04
N LEU A 191 -0.07 16.11 3.95
CA LEU A 191 -1.17 16.81 4.61
C LEU A 191 -1.96 17.72 3.66
N ASP A 192 -1.31 18.24 2.60
CA ASP A 192 -1.95 19.06 1.56
C ASP A 192 -2.90 18.25 0.66
N GLN A 193 -2.71 16.92 0.57
CA GLN A 193 -3.61 16.04 -0.17
C GLN A 193 -4.90 15.74 0.60
N ILE A 194 -4.88 15.89 1.92
CA ILE A 194 -6.06 15.74 2.76
C ILE A 194 -6.86 17.05 2.63
N PRO A 195 -8.15 17.02 2.25
CA PRO A 195 -9.01 18.21 2.19
C PRO A 195 -9.00 19.02 3.49
N ALA A 196 -9.00 20.36 3.38
CA ALA A 196 -8.88 21.25 4.53
C ALA A 196 -10.10 21.27 5.47
N ASP A 197 -11.25 20.80 4.99
CA ASP A 197 -12.48 20.62 5.77
C ASP A 197 -12.45 19.34 6.63
N ILE A 198 -11.47 18.47 6.43
CA ILE A 198 -11.30 17.26 7.24
C ILE A 198 -10.42 17.57 8.44
N GLU A 199 -10.98 17.35 9.64
CA GLU A 199 -10.28 17.49 10.90
C GLU A 199 -9.21 16.40 11.06
N ILE A 200 -8.02 16.77 11.52
CA ILE A 200 -6.95 15.85 11.90
C ILE A 200 -6.74 16.05 13.40
N ASN A 201 -6.95 15.01 14.20
CA ASN A 201 -6.76 15.11 15.65
C ASN A 201 -5.34 14.71 16.09
N GLN A 202 -4.70 13.83 15.33
CA GLN A 202 -3.40 13.28 15.69
C GLN A 202 -2.59 12.90 14.45
N VAL A 203 -1.30 13.24 14.47
CA VAL A 203 -0.32 12.76 13.49
C VAL A 203 0.71 11.90 14.21
N THR A 204 1.04 10.73 13.66
CA THR A 204 2.04 9.80 14.24
C THR A 204 3.06 9.38 13.19
N ALA A 205 4.35 9.47 13.51
CA ALA A 205 5.44 9.03 12.63
C ALA A 205 6.62 8.50 13.45
N ASP A 206 7.63 7.88 12.83
CA ASP A 206 8.85 7.52 13.58
C ASP A 206 9.78 8.71 13.76
N GLY A 207 10.82 8.50 14.58
CA GLY A 207 11.82 9.51 14.88
C GLY A 207 12.67 9.94 13.69
N ALA A 208 12.55 9.33 12.50
CA ALA A 208 13.15 9.91 11.29
C ALA A 208 12.43 11.22 10.92
N TYR A 209 11.14 11.33 11.24
CA TYR A 209 10.32 12.52 11.10
C TYR A 209 10.45 13.50 12.27
N ASP A 210 11.31 13.22 13.26
CA ASP A 210 11.51 14.11 14.39
C ASP A 210 12.27 15.39 13.98
N GLY A 211 11.63 16.55 14.17
CA GLY A 211 12.20 17.87 13.96
C GLY A 211 11.23 18.98 14.37
N GLU A 212 11.75 20.12 14.82
CA GLU A 212 10.92 21.30 15.14
C GLU A 212 10.15 21.78 13.91
N ALA A 213 10.83 21.85 12.76
CA ALA A 213 10.21 22.19 11.48
C ALA A 213 9.05 21.24 11.12
N THR A 214 9.18 19.94 11.39
CA THR A 214 8.12 18.96 11.14
C THR A 214 6.92 19.17 12.06
N CYS A 215 7.18 19.38 13.36
CA CYS A 215 6.12 19.67 14.33
C CYS A 215 5.37 20.93 13.94
N LYS A 216 6.10 21.99 13.55
CA LYS A 216 5.53 23.24 13.07
C LYS A 216 4.67 23.02 11.81
N THR A 217 5.18 22.33 10.79
CA THR A 217 4.40 22.02 9.57
C THR A 217 3.09 21.29 9.89
N ILE A 218 3.09 20.39 10.88
CA ILE A 218 1.87 19.70 11.30
C ILE A 218 0.91 20.67 11.99
N LEU A 219 1.38 21.47 12.95
CA LEU A 219 0.55 22.43 13.69
C LEU A 219 0.04 23.58 12.81
N ASP A 220 0.82 24.01 11.81
CA ASP A 220 0.41 25.01 10.83
C ASP A 220 -0.75 24.51 9.95
N ARG A 221 -0.96 23.19 9.86
CA ARG A 221 -2.12 22.61 9.17
C ARG A 221 -3.41 22.90 9.94
N GLN A 222 -3.44 22.55 11.22
CA GLN A 222 -4.51 22.78 12.20
C GLN A 222 -3.86 22.84 13.59
N GLY A 223 -4.03 23.94 14.33
CA GLY A 223 -3.28 24.22 15.56
C GLY A 223 -3.48 23.22 16.70
N ASP A 224 -4.58 22.45 16.66
CA ASP A 224 -4.98 21.52 17.72
C ASP A 224 -4.56 20.05 17.43
N ILE A 225 -3.68 19.82 16.45
CA ILE A 225 -3.19 18.47 16.14
C ILE A 225 -2.24 17.97 17.23
N THR A 226 -2.49 16.76 17.74
CA THR A 226 -1.55 16.05 18.61
C THR A 226 -0.43 15.40 17.77
N VAL A 227 0.82 15.77 17.99
CA VAL A 227 1.99 15.32 17.22
C VAL A 227 2.74 14.23 17.97
N VAL A 228 2.53 12.97 17.62
CA VAL A 228 3.17 11.81 18.25
C VAL A 228 4.33 11.29 17.41
N ILE A 229 5.48 11.92 17.58
CA ILE A 229 6.75 11.53 16.96
C ILE A 229 7.77 11.35 18.09
N PRO A 230 8.46 10.20 18.18
CA PRO A 230 9.45 9.98 19.22
C PRO A 230 10.66 10.91 19.00
N PRO A 231 11.00 11.75 20.00
CA PRO A 231 12.22 12.55 19.94
C PRO A 231 13.46 11.69 19.73
N ARG A 232 14.46 12.25 19.04
CA ARG A 232 15.79 11.63 18.94
C ARG A 232 16.42 11.51 20.34
N ALA A 233 17.30 10.52 20.53
CA ALA A 233 17.96 10.28 21.82
C ALA A 233 18.80 11.47 22.31
N SER A 234 19.26 12.34 21.40
CA SER A 234 20.01 13.55 21.70
C SER A 234 19.13 14.81 21.75
N ALA A 235 17.80 14.67 21.70
CA ALA A 235 16.90 15.81 21.74
C ALA A 235 16.90 16.41 23.14
N LEU A 236 17.08 17.73 23.22
CA LEU A 236 16.96 18.50 24.44
C LEU A 236 15.71 19.37 24.34
N PRO A 237 15.07 19.70 25.48
CA PRO A 237 14.02 20.70 25.50
C PRO A 237 14.53 22.04 24.96
N SER A 238 13.65 22.74 24.29
CA SER A 238 13.91 24.07 23.74
C SER A 238 14.24 25.03 24.88
N GLN A 239 15.25 25.90 24.68
CA GLN A 239 15.57 27.01 25.59
C GLN A 239 14.49 28.10 25.43
N ALA A 240 13.24 27.80 25.77
CA ALA A 240 12.17 28.78 25.72
C ALA A 240 12.18 29.61 27.00
N ASP A 241 11.94 30.92 26.88
CA ASP A 241 11.85 31.90 27.98
C ASP A 241 10.61 31.66 28.87
N GLY A 242 10.55 30.49 29.51
CA GLY A 242 9.65 30.15 30.62
C GLY A 242 8.15 30.08 30.34
N SER A 243 7.65 30.36 29.13
CA SER A 243 6.19 30.56 28.93
C SER A 243 5.45 29.54 28.04
N ILE A 244 6.12 28.79 27.13
CA ILE A 244 5.43 27.81 26.27
C ILE A 244 6.26 26.54 26.14
N VAL A 245 5.80 25.45 26.77
CA VAL A 245 6.33 24.10 26.55
C VAL A 245 5.74 23.56 25.25
N THR A 246 6.56 23.27 24.24
CA THR A 246 6.06 22.69 23.00
C THR A 246 5.66 21.22 23.20
N GLN A 247 4.81 20.66 22.32
CA GLN A 247 4.47 19.23 22.37
C GLN A 247 5.73 18.34 22.28
N ARG A 248 6.74 18.77 21.51
CA ARG A 248 8.03 18.10 21.39
C ARG A 248 8.78 18.09 22.72
N ASP A 249 8.85 19.23 23.43
CA ASP A 249 9.52 19.33 24.74
C ASP A 249 8.81 18.47 25.78
N ALA A 250 7.47 18.45 25.76
CA ALA A 250 6.67 17.57 26.62
C ALA A 250 7.01 16.09 26.38
N HIS A 251 7.23 15.67 25.13
CA HIS A 251 7.69 14.32 24.83
C HIS A 251 9.10 14.02 25.34
N VAL A 252 10.03 14.98 25.26
CA VAL A 252 11.38 14.82 25.82
C VAL A 252 11.31 14.61 27.34
N LEU A 253 10.61 15.49 28.06
CA LEU A 253 10.44 15.39 29.51
C LEU A 253 9.69 14.11 29.94
N MET A 254 8.72 13.68 29.15
CA MET A 254 8.00 12.43 29.39
C MET A 254 8.88 11.20 29.18
N MET A 255 9.77 11.22 28.18
CA MET A 255 10.74 10.15 27.97
C MET A 255 11.81 10.11 29.07
N GLU A 256 12.23 11.25 29.60
CA GLU A 256 13.14 11.33 30.75
C GLU A 256 12.53 10.77 32.04
N SER A 257 11.23 11.03 32.27
CA SER A 257 10.53 10.62 33.49
C SER A 257 10.00 9.18 33.46
N LEU A 258 9.41 8.73 32.35
CA LEU A 258 8.75 7.43 32.23
C LEU A 258 9.56 6.40 31.45
N GLY A 259 10.68 6.81 30.86
CA GLY A 259 11.40 6.02 29.86
C GLY A 259 10.62 5.89 28.54
N ARG A 260 11.27 5.32 27.51
CA ARG A 260 10.68 5.23 26.17
C ARG A 260 9.40 4.38 26.14
N LEU A 261 9.36 3.28 26.89
CA LEU A 261 8.20 2.39 26.91
C LEU A 261 6.98 3.07 27.57
N GLY A 262 7.19 3.75 28.69
CA GLY A 262 6.13 4.52 29.35
C GLY A 262 5.61 5.66 28.47
N TRP A 263 6.52 6.36 27.77
CA TRP A 263 6.11 7.35 26.76
C TRP A 263 5.29 6.73 25.61
N GLN A 264 5.70 5.57 25.08
CA GLN A 264 4.97 4.90 23.98
C GLN A 264 3.54 4.52 24.36
N GLU A 265 3.35 4.06 25.60
CA GLU A 265 2.04 3.71 26.15
C GLU A 265 1.19 4.97 26.33
N ALA A 266 1.73 5.99 26.99
CA ALA A 266 1.00 7.21 27.30
C ALA A 266 0.66 8.06 26.06
N ALA A 267 1.55 8.12 25.07
CA ALA A 267 1.32 8.84 23.81
C ALA A 267 0.51 8.02 22.78
N GLY A 268 0.13 6.77 23.09
CA GLY A 268 -0.60 5.91 22.16
C GLY A 268 0.20 5.50 20.91
N TYR A 269 1.53 5.55 20.96
CA TYR A 269 2.43 5.29 19.82
C TYR A 269 2.28 3.88 19.21
N GLY A 270 1.71 2.93 19.97
CA GLY A 270 1.47 1.56 19.51
C GLY A 270 0.64 1.44 18.23
N LYS A 271 -0.24 2.42 17.96
CA LYS A 271 -1.06 2.48 16.73
C LYS A 271 -0.23 2.56 15.45
N ARG A 272 1.04 3.01 15.52
CA ARG A 272 1.96 3.01 14.37
C ARG A 272 2.12 1.64 13.72
N SER A 273 2.02 0.55 14.49
CA SER A 273 2.18 -0.80 13.94
C SER A 273 1.11 -1.21 12.91
N LEU A 274 0.01 -0.48 12.83
CA LEU A 274 -1.01 -0.64 11.80
C LEU A 274 -0.49 -0.25 10.41
N VAL A 275 0.27 0.84 10.34
CA VAL A 275 0.93 1.25 9.09
C VAL A 275 1.96 0.25 8.63
N GLU A 276 2.73 -0.35 9.55
CA GLU A 276 3.68 -1.40 9.17
C GLU A 276 2.97 -2.63 8.57
N THR A 277 1.74 -2.90 9.02
CA THR A 277 0.91 -4.00 8.50
C THR A 277 0.37 -3.64 7.12
N ALA A 278 -0.15 -2.43 6.94
CA ALA A 278 -0.62 -1.94 5.63
C ALA A 278 0.51 -1.88 4.60
N MET A 279 1.68 -1.39 5.01
CA MET A 279 2.91 -1.37 4.21
C MET A 279 3.35 -2.78 3.84
N GLY A 280 3.34 -3.72 4.79
CA GLY A 280 3.59 -5.13 4.52
C GLY A 280 2.63 -5.70 3.48
N ALA A 281 1.32 -5.43 3.63
CA ALA A 281 0.31 -5.87 2.67
C ALA A 281 0.52 -5.26 1.28
N LEU A 282 0.87 -3.97 1.18
CA LEU A 282 1.16 -3.30 -0.10
C LEU A 282 2.42 -3.86 -0.76
N GLN A 283 3.49 -4.05 0.02
CA GLN A 283 4.73 -4.69 -0.45
C GLN A 283 4.45 -6.11 -0.95
N ASP A 284 3.69 -6.89 -0.20
CA ASP A 284 3.33 -8.24 -0.61
C ASP A 284 2.45 -8.24 -1.85
N HIS A 285 1.50 -7.31 -1.96
CA HIS A 285 0.51 -7.26 -3.04
C HIS A 285 1.10 -6.78 -4.36
N TYR A 286 1.81 -5.66 -4.34
CA TYR A 286 2.30 -5.01 -5.56
C TYR A 286 3.72 -5.42 -5.94
N TRP A 287 4.44 -6.13 -5.08
CA TRP A 287 5.89 -5.96 -5.09
C TRP A 287 6.69 -7.18 -4.59
N SER A 288 6.00 -8.29 -4.30
CA SER A 288 6.64 -9.60 -4.12
C SER A 288 7.03 -10.20 -5.49
N PRO A 289 8.12 -10.99 -5.57
CA PRO A 289 8.54 -11.67 -6.81
C PRO A 289 7.47 -12.58 -7.41
N THR A 290 6.56 -13.10 -6.58
CA THR A 290 5.42 -13.92 -7.01
C THR A 290 4.27 -13.13 -7.65
N ALA A 291 4.18 -11.80 -7.47
CA ALA A 291 3.24 -10.95 -8.20
C ALA A 291 3.71 -10.54 -9.60
N PHE A 292 5.01 -10.67 -9.90
CA PHE A 292 5.62 -10.01 -11.06
C PHE A 292 6.71 -10.86 -11.72
N ALA A 293 6.39 -11.54 -12.82
CA ALA A 293 7.34 -11.70 -13.91
C ALA A 293 7.49 -10.33 -14.64
N PRO A 294 8.70 -9.96 -15.08
CA PRO A 294 9.33 -8.69 -14.75
C PRO A 294 8.58 -7.49 -15.32
N THR A 295 7.79 -6.85 -14.48
CA THR A 295 7.55 -5.41 -14.55
C THR A 295 7.90 -4.79 -13.21
N GLY A 296 9.20 -4.70 -12.98
CA GLY A 296 9.70 -3.36 -12.74
C GLY A 296 10.16 -3.00 -11.35
N CYS A 297 9.89 -3.75 -10.26
CA CYS A 297 10.22 -3.22 -8.93
C CYS A 297 10.18 -4.21 -7.69
N THR A 298 11.11 -4.14 -6.70
CA THR A 298 11.10 -4.94 -5.40
C THR A 298 11.51 -4.16 -4.11
N ALA A 299 10.96 -4.52 -2.93
CA ALA A 299 10.80 -3.60 -1.78
C ALA A 299 11.73 -4.10 -0.71
N VAL A 300 12.41 -3.17 -0.07
CA VAL A 300 13.32 -3.50 1.01
C VAL A 300 13.08 -2.49 2.10
N ARG A 301 12.80 -3.00 3.30
CA ARG A 301 12.73 -2.18 4.51
C ARG A 301 14.10 -1.55 4.75
N SER A 302 14.16 -0.26 5.04
CA SER A 302 15.38 0.43 5.45
C SER A 302 15.85 -0.12 6.81
N GLY A 303 16.75 -1.11 6.76
CA GLY A 303 17.42 -1.71 7.91
C GLY A 303 18.90 -1.92 7.61
N HIS A 304 19.74 -1.73 8.62
CA HIS A 304 21.21 -1.72 8.55
C HIS A 304 21.85 -2.92 7.83
N ARG A 305 23.02 -2.64 7.22
CA ARG A 305 23.92 -3.60 6.56
C ARG A 305 24.30 -4.72 7.54
N GLY A 306 24.00 -5.97 7.17
CA GLY A 306 24.53 -7.19 7.79
C GLY A 306 24.75 -8.23 6.70
N GLY A 307 25.93 -8.85 6.70
CA GLY A 307 26.47 -9.67 5.62
C GLY A 307 25.58 -10.84 5.19
N GLY A 308 25.62 -11.14 3.88
CA GLY A 308 24.92 -12.28 3.30
C GLY A 308 25.65 -13.60 3.53
N PRO A 309 24.97 -14.74 3.33
CA PRO A 309 25.60 -15.99 2.95
C PRO A 309 25.66 -16.12 1.42
N GLU A 310 26.79 -16.65 0.95
CA GLU A 310 27.08 -17.06 -0.42
C GLU A 310 26.17 -18.18 -0.96
N PRO A 311 26.14 -18.38 -2.31
CA PRO A 311 25.19 -19.28 -2.98
C PRO A 311 25.75 -20.71 -3.07
N HIS A 312 24.87 -21.71 -2.92
CA HIS A 312 25.13 -23.05 -3.43
C HIS A 312 24.35 -23.29 -4.71
N ASP A 313 25.11 -23.74 -5.71
CA ASP A 313 24.75 -24.19 -7.04
C ASP A 313 23.69 -25.30 -7.07
N GLY A 314 22.95 -25.33 -8.18
CA GLY A 314 22.51 -26.58 -8.80
C GLY A 314 21.00 -26.79 -8.86
N ALA A 315 20.39 -26.53 -10.03
CA ALA A 315 19.68 -27.55 -10.81
C ALA A 315 18.99 -26.94 -12.03
N ARG A 316 19.01 -27.74 -13.10
CA ARG A 316 18.62 -27.45 -14.47
C ARG A 316 17.12 -27.18 -14.63
N THR A 317 16.79 -26.21 -15.48
CA THR A 317 15.49 -26.06 -16.15
C THR A 317 15.17 -27.28 -17.02
N PRO A 318 13.98 -27.90 -16.90
CA PRO A 318 13.38 -28.64 -18.00
C PRO A 318 12.57 -27.68 -18.88
N GLU A 319 12.87 -27.71 -20.17
CA GLU A 319 12.08 -27.10 -21.23
C GLU A 319 10.64 -27.64 -21.20
N LEU A 320 9.65 -26.77 -21.06
CA LEU A 320 8.25 -27.11 -21.33
C LEU A 320 7.85 -26.54 -22.69
N ARG A 321 7.80 -27.43 -23.68
CA ARG A 321 7.15 -27.22 -24.98
C ARG A 321 5.64 -26.98 -24.79
N ALA A 322 5.08 -26.17 -25.67
CA ALA A 322 3.65 -25.87 -25.73
C ALA A 322 2.83 -27.12 -26.11
N CYS A 323 1.91 -27.52 -25.25
CA CYS A 323 0.79 -28.40 -25.61
C CYS A 323 -0.51 -27.60 -25.55
N CYS A 324 -1.17 -27.48 -26.70
CA CYS A 324 -2.52 -26.99 -26.85
C CYS A 324 -3.51 -28.01 -26.25
N ASN A 325 -3.95 -27.80 -25.00
CA ASN A 325 -5.11 -28.54 -24.47
C ASN A 325 -6.35 -27.64 -24.46
N ARG A 326 -7.26 -27.93 -25.39
CA ARG A 326 -8.64 -27.43 -25.43
C ARG A 326 -9.44 -28.25 -24.41
N TYR A 327 -9.72 -27.68 -23.23
CA TYR A 327 -10.61 -28.31 -22.26
C TYR A 327 -12.07 -27.95 -22.59
N ARG A 328 -12.89 -28.98 -22.84
CA ARG A 328 -14.35 -28.88 -22.87
C ARG A 328 -14.85 -29.29 -21.49
N ILE A 329 -15.59 -28.42 -20.81
CA ILE A 329 -16.24 -28.72 -19.53
C ILE A 329 -17.73 -28.84 -19.82
N ASP A 330 -18.26 -30.05 -19.80
CA ASP A 330 -19.69 -30.31 -19.70
C ASP A 330 -20.05 -30.44 -18.22
N SER A 331 -20.77 -29.48 -17.66
CA SER A 331 -21.39 -29.63 -16.34
C SER A 331 -22.80 -29.03 -16.33
N GLY A 332 -23.78 -29.89 -16.57
CA GLY A 332 -25.18 -29.59 -16.29
C GLY A 332 -25.42 -29.56 -14.78
N ILE A 333 -25.60 -28.38 -14.21
CA ILE A 333 -26.08 -28.20 -12.84
C ILE A 333 -27.16 -27.12 -12.84
N LYS A 334 -28.40 -27.52 -12.51
CA LYS A 334 -29.55 -26.62 -12.31
C LYS A 334 -29.41 -25.90 -10.97
N THR A 335 -29.49 -24.57 -10.99
CA THR A 335 -29.46 -23.69 -9.82
C THR A 335 -30.77 -23.70 -9.04
N LYS A 336 -30.68 -23.78 -7.71
CA LYS A 336 -31.70 -23.24 -6.78
C LYS A 336 -31.00 -22.35 -5.78
N ALA A 337 -31.27 -21.04 -5.85
CA ALA A 337 -30.83 -20.07 -4.87
C ALA A 337 -31.68 -20.18 -3.60
N ARG A 338 -31.04 -20.09 -2.42
CA ARG A 338 -31.70 -19.69 -1.17
C ARG A 338 -30.94 -18.51 -0.59
N LEU A 339 -31.68 -17.46 -0.27
CA LEU A 339 -31.24 -16.30 0.50
C LEU A 339 -31.09 -16.70 1.97
N PHE A 340 -29.96 -16.37 2.59
CA PHE A 340 -29.84 -16.29 4.05
C PHE A 340 -28.96 -15.09 4.43
N ALA A 341 -29.39 -14.39 5.48
CA ALA A 341 -28.90 -13.10 5.96
C ALA A 341 -27.52 -13.17 6.64
N ASP A 342 -26.82 -12.03 6.59
CA ASP A 342 -25.50 -11.75 7.17
C ASP A 342 -25.52 -11.57 8.69
N PRO A 343 -24.54 -12.15 9.42
CA PRO A 343 -24.09 -11.60 10.69
C PRO A 343 -22.55 -11.48 10.71
N CYS A 344 -22.02 -10.32 10.33
CA CYS A 344 -20.64 -9.93 10.64
C CYS A 344 -20.64 -8.95 11.82
N ASN A 345 -20.44 -9.46 13.04
CA ASN A 345 -19.65 -8.86 14.12
C ASN A 345 -19.96 -9.59 15.43
N ASN A 346 -19.04 -10.44 15.88
CA ASN A 346 -18.78 -10.77 17.29
C ASN A 346 -17.66 -11.81 17.34
N ALA A 347 -16.41 -11.37 17.26
CA ALA A 347 -15.27 -12.19 17.65
C ALA A 347 -14.96 -11.89 19.12
N SER A 348 -15.50 -12.70 20.01
CA SER A 348 -15.14 -12.70 21.43
C SER A 348 -13.73 -13.28 21.57
N LEU A 349 -12.77 -12.45 21.99
CA LEU A 349 -11.44 -12.89 22.38
C LEU A 349 -11.46 -13.21 23.88
N THR A 350 -11.33 -14.49 24.25
CA THR A 350 -10.92 -14.89 25.60
C THR A 350 -9.44 -15.23 25.60
N THR A 351 -8.74 -14.74 26.63
CA THR A 351 -7.29 -14.49 26.81
C THR A 351 -6.30 -15.59 26.50
#